data_AF-A0A8S9UKN7-F1
#
_entry.id   AF-A0A8S9UKN7-F1
#
_cell.length_a   1.000
_cell.length_b   1.000
_cell.length_c   1.000
_cell.angle_alpha   90.00
_cell.angle_beta   90.00
_cell.angle_gamma   90.00
#
_symmetry.space_group_name_H-M   'P 1'
#
loop_
_entity.id
_entity.type
_entity.pdbx_description
1 polymer ?
#
loop_
_entity_poly.entity_id
_entity_poly.type
_entity_poly.pdbx_seq_one_letter_code
_entity_poly.pdbx_strand_id
1 'polypeptide(L)'
;MLSVDQEQEQKKITEQEVLTGSPTPQSTTPECKRRRSSFAGSNMGKELSAEQKTIVKMYVTRDVGDGNIKCCYCAKEITSRNVDRWASHLRGCVKTPDDVKTQIQPLRNAASSPSASTNSNATAVRAGPQVVKTDVATNAVAAATSVPTTIPVVAPVPTPNPMGSDYNEVFKVHVSKDYMKFNAAHFIAYKGFREKLHGHNYRLAVTITGQVGPDGYVVDFGEIKKISRVICKDLNESFLVPMNSDALKISFDGTNVHILTEDMAKFSFPKADCSLLPIVHSSAEELAIYISNQLIDAFTLVALLDRGVRKIEVSISEANQQFASYERTILA
;
A
#
# COMPACT_ATOMS: atom_id res chain seq x y z
N MET A 1 -62.18 -21.00 -21.49
CA MET A 1 -61.56 -22.31 -21.17
C MET A 1 -61.12 -22.88 -22.50
N LEU A 2 -59.79 -23.06 -22.70
CA LEU A 2 -59.09 -23.65 -23.88
C LEU A 2 -59.20 -22.78 -25.17
N SER A 3 -58.20 -22.53 -26.04
CA SER A 3 -56.91 -23.16 -26.39
C SER A 3 -55.98 -22.10 -27.06
N VAL A 4 -54.66 -22.04 -26.81
CA VAL A 4 -53.50 -22.63 -27.57
C VAL A 4 -53.17 -21.95 -28.93
N ASP A 5 -51.95 -21.37 -29.00
CA ASP A 5 -51.01 -21.16 -30.14
C ASP A 5 -51.46 -20.40 -31.41
N GLN A 6 -50.64 -19.73 -32.24
CA GLN A 6 -49.24 -19.26 -32.33
C GLN A 6 -49.21 -18.36 -33.59
N GLU A 7 -48.22 -17.47 -33.68
CA GLU A 7 -47.59 -16.93 -34.91
C GLU A 7 -48.46 -16.50 -36.11
N GLN A 8 -48.52 -15.18 -36.36
CA GLN A 8 -48.33 -14.54 -37.68
C GLN A 8 -48.67 -13.03 -37.57
N GLU A 9 -47.66 -12.14 -37.49
CA GLU A 9 -47.76 -10.86 -38.22
C GLU A 9 -46.43 -10.11 -38.33
N GLN A 10 -45.70 -10.41 -39.39
CA GLN A 10 -44.69 -9.51 -39.94
C GLN A 10 -44.71 -9.69 -41.46
N LYS A 11 -45.47 -8.86 -42.19
CA LYS A 11 -45.30 -8.47 -43.61
C LYS A 11 -46.50 -7.70 -44.18
N LYS A 12 -46.32 -6.38 -44.38
CA LYS A 12 -46.79 -5.52 -45.49
C LYS A 12 -46.63 -4.09 -44.98
N ILE A 13 -45.83 -3.22 -45.60
CA ILE A 13 -46.20 -2.48 -46.81
C ILE A 13 -44.91 -2.04 -47.54
N THR A 14 -44.82 -2.41 -48.81
CA THR A 14 -44.10 -1.70 -49.90
C THR A 14 -45.23 -1.05 -50.72
N GLU A 15 -45.19 0.19 -51.19
CA GLU A 15 -44.56 0.67 -52.44
C GLU A 15 -44.87 2.16 -52.64
N GLN A 16 -43.88 2.94 -53.10
CA GLN A 16 -43.92 3.74 -54.34
C GLN A 16 -42.61 4.55 -54.43
N GLU A 17 -41.73 4.18 -55.37
CA GLU A 17 -41.40 4.90 -56.62
C GLU A 17 -40.37 6.05 -56.43
N VAL A 18 -39.37 6.32 -57.26
CA VAL A 18 -38.58 5.66 -58.33
C VAL A 18 -37.57 6.77 -58.78
N LEU A 19 -36.43 6.36 -59.37
CA LEU A 19 -35.44 7.15 -60.14
C LEU A 19 -34.19 7.74 -59.45
N THR A 20 -33.06 7.11 -59.83
CA THR A 20 -31.80 7.67 -60.36
C THR A 20 -30.72 8.27 -59.44
N GLY A 21 -29.51 7.69 -59.56
CA GLY A 21 -28.25 8.45 -59.52
C GLY A 21 -27.20 7.97 -58.50
N SER A 22 -26.22 7.17 -58.95
CA SER A 22 -24.86 7.14 -58.37
C SER A 22 -24.08 8.37 -58.88
N PRO A 23 -23.01 8.91 -58.23
CA PRO A 23 -21.91 8.17 -57.60
C PRO A 23 -21.36 8.74 -56.25
N THR A 24 -20.48 7.96 -55.59
CA THR A 24 -19.55 8.31 -54.48
C THR A 24 -18.69 9.57 -54.77
N PRO A 25 -18.07 10.30 -53.79
CA PRO A 25 -17.27 9.74 -52.68
C PRO A 25 -17.11 10.59 -51.37
N GLN A 26 -16.23 10.09 -50.48
CA GLN A 26 -15.43 10.79 -49.45
C GLN A 26 -15.87 10.82 -47.96
N SER A 27 -15.18 9.96 -47.22
CA SER A 27 -14.62 10.12 -45.87
C SER A 27 -14.34 11.56 -45.42
N THR A 28 -14.81 11.93 -44.22
CA THR A 28 -14.09 12.76 -43.25
C THR A 28 -14.55 12.44 -41.83
N THR A 29 -13.63 11.93 -41.00
CA THR A 29 -13.72 11.86 -39.53
C THR A 29 -13.47 13.22 -38.89
N PRO A 30 -14.07 13.57 -37.72
CA PRO A 30 -13.57 14.65 -36.90
C PRO A 30 -12.69 14.13 -35.74
N GLU A 31 -11.43 14.59 -35.74
CA GLU A 31 -10.45 14.50 -34.65
C GLU A 31 -10.99 15.10 -33.33
N CYS A 32 -10.90 14.33 -32.24
CA CYS A 32 -11.06 14.84 -30.88
C CYS A 32 -9.70 15.33 -30.35
N LYS A 33 -9.55 16.65 -30.23
CA LYS A 33 -8.36 17.33 -29.70
C LYS A 33 -8.05 16.90 -28.26
N ARG A 34 -6.92 16.22 -28.08
CA ARG A 34 -6.23 15.99 -26.80
C ARG A 34 -5.84 17.34 -26.17
N ARG A 35 -6.47 17.70 -25.04
CA ARG A 35 -5.91 18.68 -24.09
C ARG A 35 -5.04 17.94 -23.07
N ARG A 36 -3.72 18.06 -23.21
CA ARG A 36 -2.74 17.81 -22.14
C ARG A 36 -2.85 18.98 -21.14
N SER A 37 -3.34 18.72 -19.93
CA SER A 37 -3.06 19.58 -18.78
C SER A 37 -1.97 18.93 -17.93
N SER A 38 -0.80 19.54 -17.93
CA SER A 38 0.29 19.27 -17.01
C SER A 38 -0.09 19.83 -15.64
N PHE A 39 -0.62 18.99 -14.75
CA PHE A 39 -0.69 19.30 -13.33
C PHE A 39 0.64 18.93 -12.68
N ALA A 40 1.49 19.94 -12.48
CA ALA A 40 2.59 19.87 -11.55
C ALA A 40 2.01 19.79 -10.13
N GLY A 41 1.87 18.56 -9.62
CA GLY A 41 1.55 18.28 -8.23
C GLY A 41 2.82 17.86 -7.49
N SER A 42 3.20 18.63 -6.49
CA SER A 42 4.33 18.42 -5.58
C SER A 42 4.27 17.03 -4.91
N ASN A 43 5.05 16.09 -5.43
CA ASN A 43 5.23 14.76 -4.86
C ASN A 43 6.27 14.85 -3.73
N MET A 44 5.84 15.22 -2.51
CA MET A 44 6.74 15.36 -1.36
C MET A 44 6.53 14.22 -0.36
N GLY A 45 7.53 13.33 -0.26
CA GLY A 45 7.92 12.70 1.00
C GLY A 45 7.44 11.29 1.33
N LYS A 46 7.01 10.45 0.37
CA LYS A 46 6.65 9.05 0.69
C LYS A 46 7.13 8.00 -0.32
N GLU A 47 7.66 8.37 -1.47
CA GLU A 47 8.14 7.42 -2.48
C GLU A 47 9.65 7.18 -2.30
N LEU A 48 10.13 5.94 -2.44
CA LEU A 48 11.57 5.67 -2.46
C LEU A 48 12.22 6.47 -3.60
N SER A 49 13.37 7.09 -3.34
CA SER A 49 14.14 7.74 -4.39
C SER A 49 14.58 6.72 -5.45
N ALA A 50 14.95 7.18 -6.65
CA ALA A 50 15.45 6.30 -7.70
C ALA A 50 16.69 5.49 -7.25
N GLU A 51 17.54 6.10 -6.44
CA GLU A 51 18.71 5.48 -5.83
C GLU A 51 18.29 4.39 -4.82
N GLN A 52 17.35 4.68 -3.93
CA GLN A 52 16.82 3.71 -2.98
C GLN A 52 16.15 2.52 -3.66
N LYS A 53 15.38 2.76 -4.73
CA LYS A 53 14.80 1.70 -5.56
C LYS A 53 15.87 0.83 -6.24
N THR A 54 17.04 1.39 -6.53
CA THR A 54 18.17 0.64 -7.10
C THR A 54 18.83 -0.24 -6.04
N ILE A 55 19.03 0.30 -4.83
CA ILE A 55 19.55 -0.45 -3.68
C ILE A 55 18.65 -1.64 -3.35
N VAL A 56 17.32 -1.42 -3.31
CA VAL A 56 16.33 -2.50 -3.07
C VAL A 56 16.45 -3.62 -4.11
N LYS A 57 16.64 -3.27 -5.39
CA LYS A 57 16.81 -4.25 -6.48
C LYS A 57 18.07 -5.10 -6.34
N MET A 58 19.12 -4.63 -5.66
CA MET A 58 20.34 -5.40 -5.42
C MET A 58 20.14 -6.51 -4.37
N TYR A 59 19.20 -6.33 -3.45
CA TYR A 59 18.95 -7.26 -2.34
C TYR A 59 17.74 -8.16 -2.56
N VAL A 60 17.28 -8.27 -3.81
CA VAL A 60 16.31 -9.27 -4.23
C VAL A 60 16.82 -10.02 -5.45
N THR A 61 16.60 -11.33 -5.49
CA THR A 61 16.89 -12.16 -6.66
C THR A 61 15.62 -12.40 -7.45
N ARG A 62 15.76 -12.43 -8.78
CA ARG A 62 14.68 -12.81 -9.70
C ARG A 62 15.00 -14.17 -10.28
N ASP A 63 14.14 -15.15 -10.05
CA ASP A 63 14.31 -16.48 -10.66
C ASP A 63 14.09 -16.40 -12.17
N VAL A 64 14.98 -17.07 -12.91
CA VAL A 64 15.09 -16.98 -14.38
C VAL A 64 13.89 -17.64 -15.11
N GLY A 65 13.09 -18.45 -14.43
CA GLY A 65 11.93 -19.15 -15.00
C GLY A 65 10.56 -18.57 -14.63
N ASP A 66 10.35 -18.22 -13.36
CA ASP A 66 9.01 -17.86 -12.85
C ASP A 66 8.80 -16.36 -12.65
N GLY A 67 9.87 -15.56 -12.71
CA GLY A 67 9.80 -14.12 -12.42
C GLY A 67 9.52 -13.80 -10.95
N ASN A 68 9.53 -14.83 -10.08
CA ASN A 68 9.36 -14.71 -8.64
C ASN A 68 10.55 -13.93 -8.06
N ILE A 69 10.22 -12.98 -7.17
CA ILE A 69 11.20 -12.14 -6.49
C ILE A 69 11.43 -12.74 -5.12
N LYS A 70 12.68 -13.02 -4.75
CA LYS A 70 13.05 -13.55 -3.44
C LYS A 70 13.94 -12.57 -2.69
N CYS A 71 13.76 -12.48 -1.39
CA CYS A 71 14.65 -11.73 -0.52
C CYS A 71 16.01 -12.42 -0.42
N CYS A 72 17.12 -11.72 -0.68
CA CYS A 72 18.47 -12.29 -0.60
C CYS A 72 18.86 -12.76 0.82
N TYR A 73 18.20 -12.23 1.86
CA TYR A 73 18.55 -12.52 3.26
C TYR A 73 17.77 -13.69 3.86
N CYS A 74 16.47 -13.79 3.57
CA CYS A 74 15.62 -14.84 4.14
C CYS A 74 15.12 -15.88 3.14
N ALA A 75 15.44 -15.71 1.85
CA ALA A 75 14.97 -16.55 0.74
C ALA A 75 13.44 -16.66 0.61
N LYS A 76 12.67 -15.86 1.37
CA LYS A 76 11.22 -15.80 1.23
C LYS A 76 10.87 -15.14 -0.09
N GLU A 77 9.87 -15.72 -0.74
CA GLU A 77 9.27 -15.16 -1.94
C GLU A 77 8.43 -13.93 -1.59
N ILE A 78 8.57 -12.89 -2.41
CA ILE A 78 7.83 -11.64 -2.35
C ILE A 78 6.92 -11.61 -3.58
N THR A 79 5.62 -11.77 -3.36
CA THR A 79 4.62 -11.96 -4.42
C THR A 79 4.29 -10.70 -5.21
N SER A 80 4.54 -9.51 -4.66
CA SER A 80 4.28 -8.24 -5.34
C SER A 80 5.38 -7.90 -6.35
N ARG A 81 5.02 -7.31 -7.49
CA ARG A 81 5.96 -6.76 -8.48
C ARG A 81 6.43 -5.33 -8.15
N ASN A 82 5.95 -4.76 -7.05
CA ASN A 82 6.25 -3.39 -6.65
C ASN A 82 7.53 -3.31 -5.82
N VAL A 83 8.50 -2.50 -6.26
CA VAL A 83 9.78 -2.28 -5.57
C VAL A 83 9.59 -1.73 -4.14
N ASP A 84 8.55 -0.92 -3.90
CA ASP A 84 8.27 -0.40 -2.55
C ASP A 84 7.84 -1.52 -1.58
N ARG A 85 7.18 -2.58 -2.09
CA ARG A 85 6.82 -3.78 -1.31
C ARG A 85 8.06 -4.62 -1.01
N TRP A 86 8.99 -4.73 -1.96
CA TRP A 86 10.27 -5.39 -1.72
C TRP A 86 11.05 -4.69 -0.62
N ALA A 87 11.09 -3.36 -0.65
CA ALA A 87 11.71 -2.55 0.40
C ALA A 87 11.03 -2.73 1.76
N SER A 88 9.69 -2.81 1.79
CA SER A 88 8.94 -3.08 3.01
C SER A 88 9.28 -4.44 3.61
N HIS A 89 9.35 -5.47 2.77
CA HIS A 89 9.79 -6.80 3.19
C HIS A 89 11.23 -6.78 3.72
N LEU A 90 12.17 -6.13 3.01
CA LEU A 90 13.56 -6.02 3.43
C LEU A 90 13.71 -5.30 4.78
N ARG A 91 12.94 -4.24 5.03
CA ARG A 91 12.91 -3.54 6.33
C ARG A 91 12.34 -4.40 7.45
N GLY A 92 11.28 -5.17 7.17
CA GLY A 92 10.67 -6.08 8.14
C GLY A 92 11.41 -7.42 8.33
N CYS A 93 12.38 -7.74 7.48
CA CYS A 93 13.11 -8.98 7.56
C CYS A 93 14.23 -8.89 8.62
N VAL A 94 14.16 -9.80 9.60
CA VAL A 94 15.13 -9.89 10.71
C VAL A 94 16.56 -10.17 10.22
N LYS A 95 16.70 -10.89 9.10
CA LYS A 95 18.01 -11.25 8.53
C LYS A 95 18.64 -10.12 7.70
N THR A 96 17.90 -9.06 7.38
CA THR A 96 18.45 -7.91 6.66
C THR A 96 19.31 -7.07 7.62
N PRO A 97 20.56 -6.74 7.26
CA PRO A 97 21.42 -5.84 8.04
C PRO A 97 20.82 -4.42 8.21
N ASP A 98 21.06 -3.78 9.35
CA ASP A 98 20.46 -2.47 9.68
C ASP A 98 20.98 -1.31 8.82
N ASP A 99 22.22 -1.40 8.33
CA ASP A 99 22.80 -0.48 7.34
C ASP A 99 22.04 -0.54 6.00
N VAL A 100 21.55 -1.70 5.59
CA VAL A 100 20.71 -1.85 4.41
C VAL A 100 19.32 -1.27 4.67
N LYS A 101 18.73 -1.53 5.85
CA LYS A 101 17.41 -1.01 6.24
C LYS A 101 17.38 0.52 6.24
N THR A 102 18.44 1.16 6.74
CA THR A 102 18.57 2.62 6.79
C THR A 102 18.71 3.24 5.40
N GLN A 103 19.45 2.60 4.49
CA GLN A 103 19.58 3.05 3.09
C GLN A 103 18.24 3.04 2.34
N ILE A 104 17.35 2.10 2.65
CA ILE A 104 16.03 1.94 2.00
C ILE A 104 14.89 2.58 2.80
N GLN A 105 15.20 3.44 3.77
CA GLN A 105 14.22 4.19 4.55
C GLN A 105 13.62 5.32 3.68
N PRO A 106 12.29 5.44 3.52
CA PRO A 106 11.71 6.53 2.75
C PRO A 106 12.14 7.90 3.32
N LEU A 107 12.54 8.82 2.45
CA LEU A 107 12.91 10.19 2.85
C LEU A 107 11.74 10.88 3.55
N ARG A 108 11.86 11.08 4.87
CA ARG A 108 11.10 12.08 5.61
C ARG A 108 11.89 13.39 5.56
N ASN A 109 11.23 14.50 5.26
CA ASN A 109 11.85 15.82 5.42
C ASN A 109 12.24 16.00 6.90
N ALA A 110 13.52 15.88 7.20
CA ALA A 110 14.11 16.37 8.43
C ALA A 110 14.59 17.79 8.18
N ALA A 111 14.10 18.74 8.96
CA ALA A 111 14.77 20.03 9.11
C ALA A 111 16.17 19.78 9.73
N SER A 112 17.21 20.17 9.01
CA SER A 112 18.62 20.31 9.41
C SER A 112 18.79 21.19 10.66
N SER A 113 19.76 21.09 11.59
CA SER A 113 21.03 20.33 11.82
C SER A 113 21.62 20.87 13.18
N PRO A 114 22.92 20.71 13.57
CA PRO A 114 23.73 19.53 13.93
C PRO A 114 24.45 19.64 15.32
N SER A 115 25.37 18.68 15.61
CA SER A 115 26.41 18.56 16.68
C SER A 115 26.09 17.50 17.76
N ALA A 116 27.02 16.68 18.31
CA ALA A 116 28.48 16.75 18.36
C ALA A 116 29.13 15.35 18.59
N SER A 117 30.37 15.23 18.11
CA SER A 117 31.54 14.57 18.69
C SER A 117 31.41 13.28 19.53
N THR A 118 32.02 12.23 18.99
CA THR A 118 32.57 11.06 19.67
C THR A 118 33.55 11.45 20.78
N ASN A 119 33.30 10.98 22.01
CA ASN A 119 34.29 10.94 23.09
C ASN A 119 34.76 9.49 23.28
N SER A 120 36.02 9.22 22.97
CA SER A 120 36.71 7.98 23.28
C SER A 120 37.56 8.20 24.54
N ASN A 121 37.22 7.54 25.64
CA ASN A 121 38.10 7.39 26.79
C ASN A 121 39.24 6.44 26.42
N ALA A 122 40.48 6.92 26.49
CA ALA A 122 41.67 6.07 26.52
C ALA A 122 42.67 6.60 27.54
N THR A 123 42.89 5.78 28.55
CA THR A 123 43.85 5.89 29.64
C THR A 123 45.28 5.69 29.11
N ALA A 124 46.20 6.63 29.33
CA ALA A 124 47.64 6.35 29.25
C ALA A 124 48.49 7.38 30.03
N VAL A 125 48.98 6.86 31.15
CA VAL A 125 50.16 7.14 31.98
C VAL A 125 51.38 7.79 31.30
N ARG A 126 52.08 8.62 32.11
CA ARG A 126 53.53 8.87 32.24
C ARG A 126 54.17 10.19 31.72
N ALA A 127 54.52 11.01 32.72
CA ALA A 127 55.85 11.53 33.07
C ALA A 127 56.65 12.43 32.11
N GLY A 128 57.08 13.57 32.67
CA GLY A 128 58.39 14.18 32.36
C GLY A 128 58.37 15.70 32.41
N PRO A 129 59.32 16.39 33.08
CA PRO A 129 59.08 17.69 33.72
C PRO A 129 59.72 18.87 32.95
N GLN A 130 59.69 20.05 33.60
CA GLN A 130 60.55 21.25 33.44
C GLN A 130 59.73 22.49 32.99
N VAL A 131 59.88 23.70 33.50
CA VAL A 131 60.71 24.31 34.57
C VAL A 131 60.04 25.63 34.96
N VAL A 132 60.28 26.02 36.20
CA VAL A 132 59.87 27.25 36.91
C VAL A 132 60.31 28.53 36.20
N LYS A 133 59.44 29.56 36.18
CA LYS A 133 59.82 30.95 36.49
C LYS A 133 58.60 31.77 36.94
N THR A 134 58.68 32.17 38.19
CA THR A 134 57.94 33.24 38.85
C THR A 134 58.19 34.58 38.16
N ASP A 135 57.19 35.46 38.13
CA ASP A 135 57.36 36.82 38.64
C ASP A 135 56.02 37.45 39.02
N VAL A 136 56.11 38.17 40.14
CA VAL A 136 55.09 38.89 40.89
C VAL A 136 54.92 40.29 40.29
N ALA A 137 53.69 40.83 40.25
CA ALA A 137 53.33 42.11 40.89
C ALA A 137 52.02 42.73 40.37
N THR A 138 51.09 42.84 41.33
CA THR A 138 50.31 44.06 41.69
C THR A 138 49.19 44.63 40.83
N ASN A 139 48.10 44.88 41.57
CA ASN A 139 47.16 46.00 41.55
C ASN A 139 45.82 45.85 40.83
N ALA A 140 44.81 45.61 41.68
CA ALA A 140 43.60 46.41 41.88
C ALA A 140 42.61 46.55 40.70
N VAL A 141 41.34 46.21 40.95
CA VAL A 141 40.25 47.14 41.32
C VAL A 141 38.94 46.33 41.39
N ALA A 142 38.07 46.74 42.30
CA ALA A 142 36.76 46.19 42.64
C ALA A 142 35.77 46.05 41.48
N ALA A 143 34.91 45.03 41.56
CA ALA A 143 33.47 45.17 41.28
C ALA A 143 32.75 43.90 41.77
N ALA A 144 31.89 44.07 42.78
CA ALA A 144 30.85 43.10 43.09
C ALA A 144 29.75 43.21 42.04
N THR A 145 29.41 42.11 41.38
CA THR A 145 28.22 42.04 40.54
C THR A 145 27.54 40.68 40.70
N SER A 146 26.25 40.80 40.98
CA SER A 146 25.25 39.77 41.28
C SER A 146 25.10 38.67 40.23
N VAL A 147 24.88 37.46 40.74
CA VAL A 147 24.43 36.26 40.01
C VAL A 147 23.08 36.50 39.33
N PRO A 148 22.83 35.91 38.15
CA PRO A 148 21.52 35.35 37.87
C PRO A 148 21.62 33.85 37.55
N THR A 149 20.96 33.08 38.40
CA THR A 149 20.72 31.64 38.27
C THR A 149 19.87 31.40 37.02
N THR A 150 20.45 30.80 35.98
CA THR A 150 19.69 30.32 34.82
C THR A 150 18.92 29.06 35.20
N ILE A 151 17.60 29.20 35.30
CA ILE A 151 16.66 28.08 35.40
C ILE A 151 16.67 27.33 34.04
N PRO A 152 16.85 26.00 34.00
CA PRO A 152 16.71 25.27 32.75
C PRO A 152 15.23 25.28 32.35
N VAL A 153 14.94 25.89 31.19
CA VAL A 153 13.63 25.81 30.54
C VAL A 153 13.43 24.39 30.07
N VAL A 154 12.66 23.60 30.82
CA VAL A 154 12.15 22.32 30.38
C VAL A 154 11.23 22.59 29.18
N ALA A 155 11.55 21.99 28.03
CA ALA A 155 10.68 22.04 26.86
C ALA A 155 9.28 21.51 27.25
N PRO A 156 8.18 22.18 26.88
CA PRO A 156 6.87 21.71 27.24
C PRO A 156 6.62 20.35 26.58
N VAL A 157 6.35 19.34 27.41
CA VAL A 157 5.81 18.06 26.95
C VAL A 157 4.53 18.37 26.17
N PRO A 158 4.32 17.81 24.96
CA PRO A 158 3.10 18.05 24.19
C PRO A 158 1.90 17.64 25.05
N THR A 159 1.11 18.61 25.49
CA THR A 159 -0.11 18.35 26.21
C THR A 159 -1.09 17.66 25.27
N PRO A 160 -1.73 16.54 25.66
CA PRO A 160 -2.82 15.95 24.91
C PRO A 160 -3.89 17.01 24.63
N ASN A 161 -4.56 16.94 23.48
CA ASN A 161 -5.64 17.86 23.14
C ASN A 161 -6.63 18.03 24.31
N PRO A 162 -6.99 19.27 24.70
CA PRO A 162 -7.77 19.56 25.91
C PRO A 162 -9.28 19.28 25.76
N MET A 163 -9.71 18.52 24.75
CA MET A 163 -11.07 17.99 24.69
C MET A 163 -11.15 16.84 25.70
N GLY A 164 -11.54 17.15 26.95
CA GLY A 164 -11.76 16.16 28.01
C GLY A 164 -12.78 15.09 27.61
N SER A 165 -12.76 13.88 28.18
CA SER A 165 -13.06 13.60 29.60
C SER A 165 -12.79 12.12 29.94
N ASP A 166 -13.12 11.65 31.16
CA ASP A 166 -12.92 10.31 31.76
C ASP A 166 -13.50 9.08 30.99
N TYR A 167 -13.59 9.12 29.66
CA TYR A 167 -14.10 8.04 28.81
C TYR A 167 -13.02 7.52 27.85
N ASN A 168 -13.15 6.25 27.44
CA ASN A 168 -12.36 5.70 26.32
C ASN A 168 -12.85 6.33 25.01
N GLU A 169 -12.34 7.52 24.67
CA GLU A 169 -12.64 8.17 23.41
C GLU A 169 -11.97 7.42 22.26
N VAL A 170 -12.78 7.01 21.29
CA VAL A 170 -12.31 6.34 20.08
C VAL A 170 -12.92 7.02 18.87
N PHE A 171 -12.05 7.37 17.91
CA PHE A 171 -12.43 8.05 16.69
C PHE A 171 -12.35 7.06 15.53
N LYS A 172 -13.26 7.20 14.56
CA LYS A 172 -13.29 6.42 13.31
C LYS A 172 -12.89 7.34 12.16
N VAL A 173 -11.83 6.97 11.44
CA VAL A 173 -11.44 7.59 10.18
C VAL A 173 -11.79 6.65 9.03
N HIS A 174 -12.51 7.14 8.02
CA HIS A 174 -12.96 6.35 6.89
C HIS A 174 -12.47 6.96 5.57
N VAL A 175 -11.89 6.12 4.72
CA VAL A 175 -11.39 6.52 3.41
C VAL A 175 -11.97 5.60 2.34
N SER A 176 -12.75 6.20 1.45
CA SER A 176 -13.19 5.62 0.19
C SER A 176 -13.05 6.69 -0.90
N LYS A 177 -12.37 6.35 -2.00
CA LYS A 177 -12.08 7.27 -3.12
C LYS A 177 -12.13 6.52 -4.44
N ASP A 178 -12.40 7.23 -5.53
CA ASP A 178 -12.59 6.61 -6.85
C ASP A 178 -11.38 5.89 -7.43
N TYR A 179 -10.17 6.20 -6.95
CA TYR A 179 -8.94 5.49 -7.32
C TYR A 179 -8.61 4.31 -6.39
N MET A 180 -9.38 4.09 -5.32
CA MET A 180 -9.30 2.89 -4.47
C MET A 180 -10.20 1.81 -5.06
N LYS A 181 -9.84 1.39 -6.27
CA LYS A 181 -10.56 0.37 -7.05
C LYS A 181 -9.58 -0.47 -7.85
N PHE A 182 -9.97 -1.69 -8.16
CA PHE A 182 -9.25 -2.57 -9.06
C PHE A 182 -10.24 -3.35 -9.92
N ASN A 183 -9.95 -3.50 -11.20
CA ASN A 183 -10.75 -4.26 -12.11
C ASN A 183 -10.11 -5.64 -12.25
N ALA A 184 -10.82 -6.72 -11.93
CA ALA A 184 -10.25 -8.06 -11.99
C ALA A 184 -11.27 -9.07 -12.48
N ALA A 185 -10.76 -10.10 -13.16
CA ALA A 185 -11.53 -11.26 -13.57
C ALA A 185 -11.44 -12.34 -12.48
N HIS A 186 -12.52 -13.09 -12.29
CA HIS A 186 -12.55 -14.22 -11.37
C HIS A 186 -13.70 -15.17 -11.71
N PHE A 187 -13.75 -16.28 -10.97
CA PHE A 187 -14.95 -17.06 -10.75
C PHE A 187 -14.85 -17.73 -9.37
N ILE A 188 -16.00 -17.92 -8.74
CA ILE A 188 -16.19 -18.69 -7.53
C ILE A 188 -16.33 -20.17 -7.88
N ALA A 189 -15.58 -20.99 -7.13
CA ALA A 189 -15.70 -22.43 -7.13
C ALA A 189 -15.56 -22.94 -5.70
N TYR A 190 -16.46 -23.81 -5.30
CA TYR A 190 -16.44 -24.59 -4.05
C TYR A 190 -17.06 -25.96 -4.35
N LYS A 191 -17.01 -26.89 -3.40
CA LYS A 191 -17.46 -28.27 -3.64
C LYS A 191 -18.89 -28.32 -4.20
N GLY A 192 -19.03 -28.91 -5.40
CA GLY A 192 -20.31 -29.05 -6.10
C GLY A 192 -20.84 -27.79 -6.79
N PHE A 193 -20.08 -26.69 -6.82
CA PHE A 193 -20.48 -25.45 -7.48
C PHE A 193 -19.32 -24.74 -8.17
N ARG A 194 -19.58 -24.25 -9.37
CA ARG A 194 -18.66 -23.40 -10.13
C ARG A 194 -19.44 -22.43 -11.00
N GLU A 195 -19.22 -21.14 -10.81
CA GLU A 195 -19.82 -20.12 -11.67
C GLU A 195 -18.96 -19.83 -12.91
N LYS A 196 -19.54 -19.23 -13.94
CA LYS A 196 -18.81 -18.87 -15.17
C LYS A 196 -17.80 -17.75 -14.92
N LEU A 197 -16.68 -17.78 -15.66
CA LEU A 197 -15.69 -16.70 -15.67
C LEU A 197 -16.36 -15.36 -16.02
N HIS A 198 -16.10 -14.35 -15.19
CA HIS A 198 -16.53 -12.97 -15.40
C HIS A 198 -15.56 -12.03 -14.65
N GLY A 199 -15.98 -10.81 -14.35
CA GLY A 199 -15.17 -9.88 -13.56
C GLY A 199 -15.95 -8.71 -12.98
N HIS A 200 -15.30 -7.99 -12.08
CA HIS A 200 -15.88 -6.85 -11.36
C HIS A 200 -14.95 -5.64 -11.36
N ASN A 201 -15.57 -4.47 -11.18
CA ASN A 201 -14.88 -3.24 -10.84
C ASN A 201 -14.89 -3.09 -9.31
N TYR A 202 -14.02 -3.82 -8.63
CA TYR A 202 -13.98 -3.86 -7.18
C TYR A 202 -13.66 -2.48 -6.60
N ARG A 203 -14.38 -2.07 -5.55
CA ARG A 203 -14.10 -0.84 -4.80
C ARG A 203 -13.66 -1.18 -3.37
N LEU A 204 -12.57 -0.55 -2.94
CA LEU A 204 -12.00 -0.65 -1.60
C LEU A 204 -12.40 0.56 -0.76
N ALA A 205 -12.86 0.30 0.45
CA ALA A 205 -12.95 1.29 1.51
C ALA A 205 -12.17 0.79 2.75
N VAL A 206 -11.49 1.72 3.42
CA VAL A 206 -10.72 1.42 4.62
C VAL A 206 -11.19 2.31 5.75
N THR A 207 -11.48 1.69 6.87
CA THR A 207 -11.84 2.33 8.13
C THR A 207 -10.78 1.97 9.16
N ILE A 208 -10.27 2.98 9.89
CA ILE A 208 -9.39 2.77 11.03
C ILE A 208 -10.02 3.43 12.26
N THR A 209 -10.00 2.73 13.38
CA THR A 209 -10.58 3.19 14.64
C THR A 209 -9.51 3.18 15.73
N GLY A 210 -9.34 4.30 16.43
CA GLY A 210 -8.28 4.50 17.42
C GLY A 210 -8.37 5.84 18.15
N GLN A 211 -7.35 6.15 18.92
CA GLN A 211 -7.24 7.43 19.64
C GLN A 211 -6.66 8.53 18.73
N VAL A 212 -7.00 9.78 19.02
CA VAL A 212 -6.36 10.93 18.37
C VAL A 212 -5.02 11.18 19.04
N GLY A 213 -3.94 11.11 18.26
CA GLY A 213 -2.59 11.40 18.75
C GLY A 213 -2.36 12.89 19.01
N PRO A 214 -1.18 13.26 19.55
CA PRO A 214 -0.81 14.65 19.83
C PRO A 214 -0.73 15.52 18.55
N ASP A 215 -0.62 14.88 17.38
CA ASP A 215 -0.67 15.50 16.05
C ASP A 215 -2.10 15.79 15.56
N GLY A 216 -3.12 15.44 16.34
CA GLY A 216 -4.53 15.66 16.00
C GLY A 216 -5.14 14.61 15.07
N TYR A 217 -4.45 13.50 14.80
CA TYR A 217 -4.95 12.44 13.90
C TYR A 217 -4.98 11.08 14.58
N VAL A 218 -5.95 10.23 14.19
CA VAL A 218 -5.87 8.78 14.43
C VAL A 218 -4.77 8.17 13.55
N VAL A 219 -4.92 8.37 12.23
CA VAL A 219 -3.93 8.05 11.20
C VAL A 219 -4.08 9.09 10.09
N ASP A 220 -2.98 9.51 9.48
CA ASP A 220 -2.99 10.39 8.31
C ASP A 220 -3.75 9.74 7.14
N PHE A 221 -4.80 10.41 6.65
CA PHE A 221 -5.54 9.96 5.47
C PHE A 221 -4.65 9.72 4.25
N GLY A 222 -3.56 10.48 4.10
CA GLY A 222 -2.58 10.32 3.05
C GLY A 222 -1.87 8.97 3.08
N GLU A 223 -1.56 8.43 4.26
CA GLU A 223 -1.00 7.08 4.43
C GLU A 223 -1.98 6.02 3.93
N ILE A 224 -3.23 6.08 4.41
CA ILE A 224 -4.30 5.13 4.04
C ILE A 224 -4.49 5.12 2.53
N LYS A 225 -4.59 6.31 1.90
CA LYS A 225 -4.76 6.46 0.45
C LYS A 225 -3.58 5.89 -0.33
N LYS A 226 -2.35 6.15 0.11
CA LYS A 226 -1.13 5.69 -0.56
C LYS A 226 -1.03 4.17 -0.54
N ILE A 227 -1.19 3.55 0.62
CA ILE A 227 -1.12 2.10 0.78
C ILE A 227 -2.24 1.43 0.00
N SER A 228 -3.48 1.90 0.16
CA SER A 228 -4.64 1.35 -0.55
C SER A 228 -4.46 1.40 -2.07
N ARG A 229 -3.93 2.50 -2.61
CA ARG A 229 -3.65 2.63 -4.05
C ARG A 229 -2.65 1.58 -4.53
N VAL A 230 -1.59 1.32 -3.75
CA VAL A 230 -0.60 0.29 -4.10
C VAL A 230 -1.24 -1.09 -4.12
N ILE A 231 -2.04 -1.43 -3.10
CA ILE A 231 -2.74 -2.72 -3.03
C ILE A 231 -3.70 -2.88 -4.21
N CYS A 232 -4.53 -1.89 -4.50
CA CYS A 232 -5.45 -1.93 -5.65
C CYS A 232 -4.69 -2.05 -6.98
N LYS A 233 -3.57 -1.34 -7.14
CA LYS A 233 -2.76 -1.43 -8.35
C LYS A 233 -2.18 -2.83 -8.56
N ASP A 234 -1.75 -3.49 -7.49
CA ASP A 234 -1.20 -4.85 -7.56
C ASP A 234 -2.26 -5.89 -8.01
N LEU A 235 -3.55 -5.64 -7.76
CA LEU A 235 -4.67 -6.52 -8.15
C LEU A 235 -5.32 -6.14 -9.48
N ASN A 236 -5.10 -4.92 -9.96
CA ASN A 236 -5.79 -4.38 -11.13
C ASN A 236 -5.35 -5.09 -12.43
N GLU A 237 -6.30 -5.28 -13.34
CA GLU A 237 -6.09 -5.91 -14.66
C GLU A 237 -5.50 -7.33 -14.55
N SER A 238 -5.99 -8.09 -13.58
CA SER A 238 -5.55 -9.47 -13.37
C SER A 238 -6.72 -10.45 -13.21
N PHE A 239 -6.44 -11.72 -13.43
CA PHE A 239 -7.28 -12.83 -13.00
C PHE A 239 -6.90 -13.23 -11.57
N LEU A 240 -7.86 -13.27 -10.66
CA LEU A 240 -7.64 -13.61 -9.25
C LEU A 240 -7.58 -15.13 -9.10
N VAL A 241 -6.42 -15.67 -8.74
CA VAL A 241 -6.20 -17.11 -8.54
C VAL A 241 -6.20 -17.42 -7.04
N PRO A 242 -7.22 -18.10 -6.50
CA PRO A 242 -7.25 -18.52 -5.09
C PRO A 242 -6.37 -19.75 -4.88
N MET A 243 -5.11 -19.54 -4.51
CA MET A 243 -4.08 -20.57 -4.41
C MET A 243 -4.34 -21.64 -3.35
N ASN A 244 -5.21 -21.36 -2.37
CA ASN A 244 -5.55 -22.29 -1.30
C ASN A 244 -6.91 -22.97 -1.53
N SER A 245 -7.49 -22.85 -2.73
CA SER A 245 -8.78 -23.46 -3.05
C SER A 245 -8.74 -24.98 -2.90
N ASP A 246 -9.76 -25.54 -2.26
CA ASP A 246 -9.96 -26.99 -2.14
C ASP A 246 -10.78 -27.60 -3.29
N ALA A 247 -11.38 -26.75 -4.14
CA ALA A 247 -12.19 -27.13 -5.30
C ALA A 247 -11.45 -26.97 -6.65
N LEU A 248 -10.25 -26.37 -6.65
CA LEU A 248 -9.46 -26.12 -7.86
C LEU A 248 -8.13 -26.87 -7.82
N LYS A 249 -7.82 -27.56 -8.91
CA LYS A 249 -6.47 -28.09 -9.15
C LYS A 249 -5.69 -27.07 -9.96
N ILE A 250 -4.79 -26.36 -9.28
CA ILE A 250 -3.95 -25.31 -9.88
C ILE A 250 -2.56 -25.89 -10.15
N SER A 251 -2.09 -25.73 -11.38
CA SER A 251 -0.74 -26.13 -11.79
C SER A 251 -0.12 -25.04 -12.67
N PHE A 252 1.19 -25.12 -12.87
CA PHE A 252 1.94 -24.13 -13.61
C PHE A 252 2.82 -24.83 -14.65
N ASP A 253 2.93 -24.23 -15.83
CA ASP A 253 4.05 -24.51 -16.74
C ASP A 253 5.04 -23.34 -16.71
N GLY A 254 5.91 -23.17 -17.71
CA GLY A 254 6.84 -22.03 -17.75
C GLY A 254 6.16 -20.66 -17.91
N THR A 255 5.01 -20.58 -18.57
CA THR A 255 4.39 -19.31 -19.00
C THR A 255 3.00 -19.06 -18.43
N ASN A 256 2.26 -20.11 -18.06
CA ASN A 256 0.84 -20.10 -17.78
C ASN A 256 0.49 -20.73 -16.43
N VAL A 257 -0.66 -20.30 -15.91
CA VAL A 257 -1.41 -20.91 -14.81
C VAL A 257 -2.51 -21.77 -15.42
N HIS A 258 -2.55 -23.04 -15.06
CA HIS A 258 -3.57 -24.00 -15.48
C HIS A 258 -4.49 -24.32 -14.32
N ILE A 259 -5.80 -24.21 -14.55
CA ILE A 259 -6.83 -24.48 -13.55
C ILE A 259 -7.77 -25.55 -14.08
N LEU A 260 -7.88 -26.64 -13.33
CA LEU A 260 -8.85 -27.72 -13.56
C LEU A 260 -9.88 -27.71 -12.43
N THR A 261 -11.15 -27.59 -12.80
CA THR A 261 -12.31 -27.55 -11.89
C THR A 261 -12.90 -28.95 -11.66
N GLU A 262 -13.76 -29.11 -10.66
CA GLU A 262 -14.43 -30.40 -10.36
C GLU A 262 -15.29 -30.92 -11.52
N ASP A 263 -15.92 -30.03 -12.29
CA ASP A 263 -16.71 -30.34 -13.50
C ASP A 263 -15.85 -30.63 -14.73
N MET A 264 -14.54 -30.81 -14.55
CA MET A 264 -13.55 -31.10 -15.59
C MET A 264 -13.32 -29.97 -16.61
N ALA A 265 -13.85 -28.76 -16.37
CA ALA A 265 -13.52 -27.59 -17.17
C ALA A 265 -12.05 -27.17 -16.96
N LYS A 266 -11.44 -26.63 -18.01
CA LYS A 266 -10.03 -26.27 -18.04
C LYS A 266 -9.87 -24.81 -18.42
N PHE A 267 -9.06 -24.10 -17.64
CA PHE A 267 -8.65 -22.73 -17.93
C PHE A 267 -7.13 -22.66 -17.97
N SER A 268 -6.60 -21.83 -18.86
CA SER A 268 -5.18 -21.56 -19.00
C SER A 268 -4.99 -20.08 -19.23
N PHE A 269 -4.29 -19.40 -18.33
CA PHE A 269 -4.02 -17.97 -18.37
C PHE A 269 -2.52 -17.72 -18.33
N PRO A 270 -1.98 -16.69 -19.00
CA PRO A 270 -0.60 -16.28 -18.79
C PRO A 270 -0.34 -15.95 -17.31
N LYS A 271 0.79 -16.40 -16.75
CA LYS A 271 1.22 -16.05 -15.38
C LYS A 271 1.34 -14.54 -15.19
N ALA A 272 1.66 -13.82 -16.26
CA ALA A 272 1.79 -12.36 -16.25
C ALA A 272 0.48 -11.66 -15.88
N ASP A 273 -0.67 -12.27 -16.20
CA ASP A 273 -2.02 -11.73 -16.10
C ASP A 273 -2.76 -12.25 -14.85
N CYS A 274 -2.10 -13.05 -14.02
CA CYS A 274 -2.69 -13.66 -12.83
C CYS A 274 -2.17 -13.02 -11.54
N SER A 275 -3.07 -12.75 -10.61
CA SER A 275 -2.74 -12.45 -9.21
C SER A 275 -2.90 -13.73 -8.38
N LEU A 276 -1.78 -14.31 -7.95
CA LEU A 276 -1.77 -15.53 -7.12
C LEU A 276 -1.99 -15.14 -5.65
N LEU A 277 -3.19 -15.40 -5.13
CA LEU A 277 -3.62 -14.95 -3.81
C LEU A 277 -3.69 -16.14 -2.83
N PRO A 278 -3.18 -16.02 -1.60
CA PRO A 278 -3.24 -17.07 -0.58
C PRO A 278 -4.62 -17.13 0.10
N ILE A 279 -5.68 -17.27 -0.72
CA ILE A 279 -7.09 -17.35 -0.31
C ILE A 279 -7.71 -18.63 -0.86
N VAL A 280 -8.78 -19.10 -0.24
CA VAL A 280 -9.50 -20.33 -0.61
C VAL A 280 -10.51 -20.03 -1.71
N HIS A 281 -11.24 -18.92 -1.60
CA HIS A 281 -12.20 -18.45 -2.60
C HIS A 281 -11.88 -17.00 -3.01
N SER A 282 -12.17 -16.64 -4.25
CA SER A 282 -12.02 -15.27 -4.77
C SER A 282 -13.22 -14.37 -4.42
N SER A 283 -13.85 -14.59 -3.26
CA SER A 283 -15.03 -13.85 -2.81
C SER A 283 -14.65 -12.50 -2.19
N ALA A 284 -15.60 -11.56 -2.15
CA ALA A 284 -15.41 -10.26 -1.51
C ALA A 284 -14.96 -10.37 -0.03
N GLU A 285 -15.44 -11.36 0.72
CA GLU A 285 -15.08 -11.59 2.13
C GLU A 285 -13.60 -11.95 2.29
N GLU A 286 -13.12 -12.93 1.52
CA GLU A 286 -11.72 -13.36 1.60
C GLU A 286 -10.76 -12.30 1.04
N LEU A 287 -11.19 -11.56 0.01
CA LEU A 287 -10.46 -10.41 -0.47
C LEU A 287 -10.34 -9.32 0.60
N ALA A 288 -11.38 -9.08 1.40
CA ALA A 288 -11.32 -8.13 2.51
C ALA A 288 -10.33 -8.58 3.60
N ILE A 289 -10.28 -9.88 3.92
CA ILE A 289 -9.29 -10.46 4.85
C ILE A 289 -7.88 -10.29 4.30
N TYR A 290 -7.66 -10.68 3.03
CA TYR A 290 -6.37 -10.57 2.37
C TYR A 290 -5.87 -9.11 2.36
N ILE A 291 -6.72 -8.17 1.96
CA ILE A 291 -6.36 -6.75 1.90
C ILE A 291 -6.11 -6.17 3.30
N SER A 292 -6.85 -6.63 4.32
CA SER A 292 -6.60 -6.27 5.73
C SER A 292 -5.20 -6.69 6.19
N ASN A 293 -4.77 -7.91 5.85
CA ASN A 293 -3.39 -8.36 6.10
C ASN A 293 -2.37 -7.45 5.39
N GLN A 294 -2.60 -7.15 4.12
CA GLN A 294 -1.71 -6.30 3.32
C GLN A 294 -1.61 -4.87 3.86
N LEU A 295 -2.69 -4.33 4.42
CA LEU A 295 -2.70 -3.03 5.09
C LEU A 295 -1.87 -3.06 6.38
N ILE A 296 -2.04 -4.08 7.22
CA ILE A 296 -1.28 -4.23 8.46
C ILE A 296 0.21 -4.41 8.18
N ASP A 297 0.57 -5.20 7.16
CA ASP A 297 1.98 -5.37 6.78
C ASP A 297 2.61 -4.06 6.27
N ALA A 298 1.83 -3.24 5.55
CA ALA A 298 2.30 -1.97 5.01
C ALA A 298 2.40 -0.86 6.07
N PHE A 299 1.45 -0.79 7.01
CA PHE A 299 1.52 0.12 8.16
C PHE A 299 2.52 -0.37 9.23
N THR A 300 2.70 -1.69 9.34
CA THR A 300 3.27 -2.43 10.47
C THR A 300 2.36 -2.43 11.71
N LEU A 301 2.24 -3.58 12.37
CA LEU A 301 1.45 -3.74 13.60
C LEU A 301 1.91 -2.80 14.71
N VAL A 302 3.24 -2.65 14.86
CA VAL A 302 3.86 -1.79 15.89
C VAL A 302 3.45 -0.33 15.69
N ALA A 303 3.56 0.21 14.48
CA ALA A 303 3.20 1.60 14.22
C ALA A 303 1.69 1.86 14.43
N LEU A 304 0.84 0.87 14.16
CA LEU A 304 -0.60 0.97 14.44
C LEU A 304 -0.87 1.03 15.95
N LEU A 305 -0.23 0.15 16.73
CA LEU A 305 -0.34 0.13 18.19
C LEU A 305 0.21 1.41 18.83
N ASP A 306 1.37 1.90 18.39
CA ASP A 306 1.98 3.15 18.85
C ASP A 306 1.07 4.36 18.59
N ARG A 307 0.25 4.30 17.54
CA ARG A 307 -0.76 5.32 17.21
C ARG A 307 -2.07 5.16 17.99
N GLY A 308 -2.19 4.15 18.85
CA GLY A 308 -3.42 3.85 19.58
C GLY A 308 -4.54 3.33 18.68
N VAL A 309 -4.21 2.72 17.53
CA VAL A 309 -5.18 2.04 16.68
C VAL A 309 -5.65 0.77 17.37
N ARG A 310 -6.96 0.62 17.50
CA ARG A 310 -7.60 -0.53 18.13
C ARG A 310 -8.26 -1.46 17.12
N LYS A 311 -8.55 -0.96 15.92
CA LYS A 311 -9.37 -1.70 14.96
C LYS A 311 -9.18 -1.20 13.53
N ILE A 312 -9.12 -2.14 12.60
CA ILE A 312 -9.12 -1.89 11.16
C ILE A 312 -10.28 -2.63 10.54
N GLU A 313 -11.04 -1.95 9.69
CA GLU A 313 -12.14 -2.51 8.93
C GLU A 313 -11.87 -2.24 7.44
N VAL A 314 -11.97 -3.30 6.64
CA VAL A 314 -11.77 -3.28 5.19
C VAL A 314 -13.06 -3.71 4.52
N SER A 315 -13.57 -2.90 3.60
CA SER A 315 -14.75 -3.23 2.82
C SER A 315 -14.43 -3.35 1.34
N ILE A 316 -14.92 -4.42 0.72
CA ILE A 316 -14.77 -4.73 -0.71
C ILE A 316 -16.14 -4.84 -1.35
N SER A 317 -16.36 -4.06 -2.41
CA SER A 317 -17.62 -4.03 -3.15
C SER A 317 -17.43 -4.54 -4.57
N GLU A 318 -18.17 -5.56 -4.96
CA GLU A 318 -18.19 -6.16 -6.31
C GLU A 318 -19.13 -5.42 -7.28
N ALA A 319 -20.22 -4.87 -6.73
CA ALA A 319 -21.23 -4.11 -7.45
C ALA A 319 -21.83 -3.03 -6.53
N ASN A 320 -22.54 -2.07 -7.12
CA ASN A 320 -23.19 -1.02 -6.33
C ASN A 320 -24.09 -1.63 -5.25
N GLN A 321 -23.92 -1.18 -4.00
CA GLN A 321 -24.66 -1.64 -2.82
C GLN A 321 -24.42 -3.11 -2.42
N GLN A 322 -23.49 -3.82 -3.06
CA GLN A 322 -23.09 -5.18 -2.69
C GLN A 322 -21.64 -5.15 -2.23
N PHE A 323 -21.41 -5.38 -0.95
CA PHE A 323 -20.08 -5.35 -0.36
C PHE A 323 -19.96 -6.29 0.83
N ALA A 324 -18.76 -6.83 1.02
CA ALA A 324 -18.34 -7.49 2.26
C ALA A 324 -17.50 -6.52 3.08
N SER A 325 -17.57 -6.62 4.41
CA SER A 325 -16.69 -5.89 5.32
C SER A 325 -16.05 -6.85 6.31
N TYR A 326 -14.73 -6.79 6.44
CA TYR A 326 -13.97 -7.56 7.41
C TYR A 326 -13.39 -6.62 8.45
N GLU A 327 -13.67 -6.90 9.72
CA GLU A 327 -13.19 -6.14 10.87
C GLU A 327 -12.16 -6.96 11.63
N ARG A 328 -11.04 -6.32 11.96
CA ARG A 328 -9.98 -6.88 12.81
C ARG A 328 -9.70 -5.95 13.97
N THR A 329 -9.92 -6.46 15.18
CA THR A 329 -9.44 -5.83 16.40
C THR A 329 -7.94 -6.04 16.54
N ILE A 330 -7.23 -4.96 16.80
CA ILE A 330 -5.81 -4.94 17.10
C ILE A 330 -5.70 -4.80 18.61
N LEU A 331 -5.36 -5.90 19.27
CA LEU A 331 -5.13 -5.93 20.71
C LEU A 331 -3.68 -5.57 20.98
N ALA A 332 -3.47 -4.67 21.94
CA ALA A 332 -2.16 -4.32 22.48
C ALA A 332 -1.68 -5.40 23.47
#